data_AF-A0A937F144-F1
#
_entry.id   AF-A0A937F144-F1
#
_cell.length_a   1.000
_cell.length_b   1.000
_cell.length_c   1.000
_cell.angle_alpha   90.00
_cell.angle_beta   90.00
_cell.angle_gamma   90.00
#
_symmetry.space_group_name_H-M   'P 1'
#
loop_
_entity.id
_entity.type
_entity.pdbx_description
1 polymer ?
#
loop_
_entity_poly.entity_id
_entity_poly.type
_entity_poly.pdbx_seq_one_letter_code
_entity_poly.pdbx_strand_id
1 'polypeptide(L)'
;MGRSSTDPLLAQLKADYAERDRLEAQQREQQQREAQHQQEQLKRQRRAALAEQAQQWLEQLAPNSDEWLWFEEFSQRYPSKLEAAIDYLDAVYHQS
;
A
#
# COMPACT_ATOMS: atom_id res chain seq x y z
N MET A 1 0.38 -49.48 40.05
CA MET A 1 1.41 -48.71 39.33
C MET A 1 0.87 -48.42 37.94
N GLY A 2 0.77 -47.17 37.54
CA GLY A 2 0.23 -46.79 36.23
C GLY A 2 0.58 -45.35 35.92
N ARG A 3 1.87 -45.07 35.70
CA ARG A 3 2.27 -43.80 35.09
C ARG A 3 2.16 -43.97 33.59
N SER A 4 1.04 -43.48 33.12
CA SER A 4 0.57 -43.33 31.75
C SER A 4 1.70 -43.06 30.75
N SER A 5 1.98 -44.02 29.87
CA SER A 5 2.84 -43.85 28.69
C SER A 5 2.32 -42.80 27.69
N THR A 6 1.19 -42.14 28.00
CA THR A 6 0.52 -41.13 27.18
C THR A 6 1.06 -39.71 27.40
N ASP A 7 1.62 -39.40 28.57
CA ASP A 7 2.16 -38.07 28.89
C ASP A 7 3.28 -37.60 27.92
N PRO A 8 4.32 -38.40 27.62
CA PRO A 8 5.38 -37.98 26.69
C PRO A 8 4.87 -37.84 25.25
N LEU A 9 3.94 -38.71 24.83
CA LEU A 9 3.35 -38.66 23.49
C LEU A 9 2.48 -37.40 23.30
N LEU A 10 1.69 -37.03 24.30
CA LEU A 10 0.89 -35.82 24.28
C LEU A 10 1.76 -34.55 24.33
N ALA A 11 2.87 -34.57 25.07
CA ALA A 11 3.82 -33.47 25.10
C ALA A 11 4.51 -33.26 23.74
N GLN A 12 4.90 -34.35 23.08
CA GLN A 12 5.48 -34.31 21.74
C GLN A 12 4.48 -33.75 20.72
N LEU A 13 3.24 -34.26 20.73
CA LEU A 13 2.20 -33.76 19.83
C LEU A 13 1.96 -32.25 20.00
N LYS A 14 1.88 -31.76 21.24
CA LYS A 14 1.74 -30.32 21.52
C LYS A 14 2.92 -29.50 20.99
N ALA A 15 4.14 -30.03 21.11
CA ALA A 15 5.34 -29.37 20.58
C ALA A 15 5.31 -29.30 19.05
N ASP A 16 4.95 -30.39 18.36
CA ASP A 16 4.79 -30.42 16.90
C ASP A 16 3.72 -29.41 16.42
N TYR A 17 2.57 -29.33 17.10
CA TYR A 17 1.55 -28.33 16.77
C TYR A 17 2.05 -26.90 17.01
N ALA A 18 2.73 -26.64 18.12
CA ALA A 18 3.28 -25.31 18.40
C ALA A 18 4.36 -24.90 17.40
N GLU A 19 5.18 -25.84 16.92
CA GLU A 19 6.18 -25.58 15.88
C GLU A 19 5.51 -25.29 14.53
N ARG A 20 4.50 -26.08 14.15
CA ARG A 20 3.70 -25.83 12.94
C ARG A 20 3.03 -24.46 12.96
N ASP A 21 2.37 -24.11 14.07
CA ASP A 21 1.70 -22.82 14.21
C ASP A 21 2.68 -21.64 14.07
N ARG A 22 3.89 -21.77 14.63
CA ARG A 22 4.97 -20.78 14.48
C ARG A 22 5.43 -20.66 13.03
N LEU A 23 5.65 -21.78 12.33
CA LEU A 23 6.06 -21.79 10.93
C LEU A 23 4.98 -21.17 10.03
N GLU A 24 3.72 -21.50 10.27
CA GLU A 24 2.59 -20.91 9.55
C GLU A 24 2.44 -19.41 9.82
N ALA A 25 2.60 -18.97 11.08
CA ALA A 25 2.58 -17.56 11.44
C ALA A 25 3.73 -16.79 10.76
N GLN A 26 4.94 -17.35 10.74
CA GLN A 26 6.09 -16.76 10.05
C GLN A 26 5.86 -16.65 8.54
N GLN A 27 5.34 -17.70 7.90
CA GLN A 27 5.01 -17.65 6.48
C GLN A 27 3.94 -16.61 6.16
N ARG A 28 2.87 -16.53 6.98
CA ARG A 28 1.83 -15.49 6.83
C ARG A 28 2.41 -14.09 6.96
N GLU A 29 3.29 -13.86 7.94
CA GLU A 29 3.92 -12.55 8.12
C GLU A 29 4.82 -12.21 6.93
N GLN A 30 5.59 -13.16 6.42
CA GLN A 30 6.44 -12.95 5.25
C GLN A 30 5.64 -12.60 4.00
N GLN A 31 4.57 -13.34 3.72
CA GLN A 31 3.67 -13.06 2.60
C GLN A 31 3.02 -11.68 2.71
N GLN A 32 2.61 -11.27 3.92
CA GLN A 32 2.06 -9.93 4.14
C GLN A 32 3.09 -8.83 3.87
N ARG A 33 4.33 -9.01 4.33
CA ARG A 33 5.42 -8.05 4.07
C ARG A 33 5.71 -7.94 2.57
N GLU A 34 5.81 -9.07 1.87
CA GLU A 34 6.03 -9.08 0.42
C GLU A 34 4.89 -8.40 -0.34
N ALA A 35 3.64 -8.69 0.02
CA ALA A 35 2.48 -8.06 -0.59
C ALA A 35 2.46 -6.53 -0.34
N GLN A 36 2.81 -6.08 0.86
CA GLN A 36 2.93 -4.65 1.17
C GLN A 36 4.03 -3.98 0.35
N HIS A 37 5.20 -4.61 0.23
CA HIS A 37 6.29 -4.11 -0.60
C HIS A 37 5.89 -4.01 -2.07
N GLN A 38 5.23 -5.04 -2.62
CA GLN A 38 4.76 -5.00 -4.00
C GLN A 38 3.71 -3.89 -4.21
N GLN A 39 2.76 -3.75 -3.29
CA GLN A 39 1.75 -2.70 -3.37
C GLN A 39 2.38 -1.30 -3.31
N GLU A 40 3.38 -1.09 -2.45
CA GLU A 40 4.09 0.18 -2.37
C GLU A 40 4.87 0.48 -3.65
N GLN A 41 5.55 -0.52 -4.23
CA GLN A 41 6.25 -0.38 -5.51
C GLN A 41 5.30 -0.02 -6.65
N LEU A 42 4.11 -0.65 -6.71
CA LEU A 42 3.09 -0.32 -7.70
C LEU A 42 2.57 1.10 -7.52
N LYS A 43 2.30 1.52 -6.27
CA LYS A 43 1.89 2.91 -5.96
C LYS A 43 2.95 3.91 -6.39
N ARG A 44 4.23 3.65 -6.11
CA ARG A 44 5.35 4.53 -6.52
C ARG A 44 5.45 4.65 -8.04
N GLN A 45 5.35 3.54 -8.76
CA GLN A 45 5.39 3.53 -10.23
C GLN A 45 4.20 4.30 -10.83
N ARG A 46 2.99 4.06 -10.32
CA ARG A 46 1.79 4.81 -10.74
C ARG A 46 1.96 6.31 -10.49
N ARG A 47 2.45 6.68 -9.30
CA ARG A 47 2.68 8.07 -8.94
C ARG A 47 3.72 8.75 -9.84
N ALA A 48 4.79 8.03 -10.21
CA ALA A 48 5.80 8.53 -11.13
C ALA A 48 5.24 8.77 -12.54
N ALA A 49 4.45 7.83 -13.07
CA ALA A 49 3.79 8.00 -14.37
C ALA A 49 2.77 9.16 -14.35
N LEU A 50 2.03 9.31 -13.24
CA LEU A 50 1.12 10.44 -13.04
C LEU A 50 1.87 11.77 -12.86
N ALA A 51 3.10 11.77 -12.34
CA ALA A 51 3.88 13.00 -12.19
C ALA A 51 4.18 13.66 -13.54
N GLU A 52 4.52 12.87 -14.56
CA GLU A 52 4.74 13.39 -15.91
C GLU A 52 3.45 13.98 -16.50
N GLN A 53 2.33 13.25 -16.37
CA GLN A 53 1.02 13.73 -16.82
C GLN A 53 0.56 14.97 -16.06
N ALA A 54 0.79 15.02 -14.75
CA ALA A 54 0.48 16.15 -13.89
C ALA A 54 1.27 17.39 -14.29
N GLN A 55 2.56 17.23 -14.60
CA GLN A 55 3.37 18.33 -15.08
C GLN A 55 2.84 18.87 -16.43
N GLN A 56 2.55 17.99 -17.38
CA GLN A 56 1.99 18.38 -18.67
C GLN A 56 0.62 19.06 -18.51
N TRP A 57 -0.23 18.55 -17.63
CA TRP A 57 -1.53 19.14 -17.33
C TRP A 57 -1.39 20.54 -16.72
N LEU A 58 -0.46 20.73 -15.79
CA LEU A 58 -0.15 22.04 -15.21
C LEU A 58 0.37 23.04 -16.25
N GLU A 59 1.20 22.60 -17.19
CA GLU A 59 1.71 23.45 -18.28
C GLU A 59 0.62 23.84 -19.28
N GLN A 60 -0.38 22.96 -19.49
CA GLN A 60 -1.53 23.22 -20.36
C GLN A 60 -2.66 23.98 -19.65
N LEU A 61 -2.59 24.11 -18.32
CA LEU A 61 -3.63 24.75 -17.53
C LEU A 61 -3.70 26.24 -17.90
N ALA A 62 -4.79 26.63 -18.53
CA ALA A 62 -4.95 27.99 -19.04
C ALA A 62 -4.97 29.00 -17.87
N PRO A 63 -4.05 29.98 -17.83
CA PRO A 63 -4.08 31.01 -16.80
C PRO A 63 -5.38 31.81 -16.97
N ASN A 64 -6.18 31.89 -15.91
CA ASN A 64 -7.53 32.48 -15.84
C ASN A 64 -8.71 31.58 -16.25
N SER A 65 -8.54 30.26 -16.37
CA SER A 65 -9.70 29.36 -16.40
C SER A 65 -10.26 29.14 -15.00
N ASP A 66 -11.54 28.76 -14.92
CA ASP A 66 -12.18 28.35 -13.66
C ASP A 66 -11.46 27.14 -13.04
N GLU A 67 -10.92 26.24 -13.88
CA GLU A 67 -10.08 25.11 -13.45
C GLU A 67 -8.76 25.56 -12.83
N TRP A 68 -8.10 26.58 -13.39
CA TRP A 68 -6.88 27.13 -12.80
C TRP A 68 -7.15 27.74 -11.43
N LEU A 69 -8.20 28.56 -11.31
CA LEU A 69 -8.58 29.19 -10.05
C LEU A 69 -8.95 28.16 -8.97
N TRP A 70 -9.74 27.16 -9.33
CA TRP A 70 -10.08 26.08 -8.42
C TRP A 70 -8.84 25.28 -8.00
N PHE A 71 -7.95 24.98 -8.95
CA PHE A 71 -6.75 24.21 -8.67
C PHE A 71 -5.76 24.96 -7.77
N GLU A 72 -5.64 26.29 -7.92
CA GLU A 72 -4.81 27.10 -7.02
C GLU A 72 -5.26 26.91 -5.57
N GLU A 73 -6.56 27.05 -5.27
CA GLU A 73 -7.12 26.86 -3.93
C GLU A 73 -6.97 25.42 -3.43
N PHE A 74 -7.16 24.44 -4.32
CA PHE A 74 -6.95 23.03 -3.99
C PHE A 74 -5.49 22.75 -3.62
N SER A 75 -4.54 23.31 -4.36
CA SER A 75 -3.11 23.08 -4.19
C SER A 75 -2.52 23.66 -2.91
N GLN A 76 -3.17 24.64 -2.27
CA GLN A 76 -2.69 25.26 -1.03
C GLN A 76 -2.53 24.27 0.13
N ARG A 77 -3.25 23.16 0.08
CA ARG A 77 -3.22 22.09 1.10
C ARG A 77 -2.01 21.19 0.95
N TYR A 78 -1.35 21.28 -0.20
CA TYR A 78 -0.27 20.40 -0.61
C TYR A 78 1.07 21.12 -0.49
N PRO A 79 2.15 20.39 -0.23
CA PRO A 79 3.51 20.95 -0.24
C PRO A 79 3.95 21.45 -1.61
N SER A 80 3.33 20.99 -2.71
CA SER A 80 3.59 21.48 -4.06
C SER A 80 2.37 21.34 -4.98
N LYS A 81 2.30 22.21 -6.01
CA LYS A 81 1.31 22.11 -7.08
C LYS A 81 1.41 20.79 -7.83
N LEU A 82 2.63 20.26 -8.01
CA LEU A 82 2.81 18.97 -8.66
C LEU A 82 2.17 17.83 -7.84
N GLU A 83 2.33 17.83 -6.51
CA GLU A 83 1.67 16.80 -5.67
C GLU A 83 0.15 16.93 -5.68
N ALA A 84 -0.39 18.15 -5.68
CA ALA A 84 -1.82 18.37 -5.84
C ALA A 84 -2.33 17.87 -7.20
N ALA A 85 -1.60 18.16 -8.29
CA ALA A 85 -1.98 17.72 -9.63
C ALA A 85 -1.93 16.19 -9.77
N ILE A 86 -0.93 15.53 -9.18
CA ILE A 86 -0.84 14.06 -9.14
C ILE A 86 -2.08 13.48 -8.45
N ASP A 87 -2.44 13.98 -7.26
CA ASP A 87 -3.60 13.49 -6.50
C ASP A 87 -4.92 13.76 -7.23
N TYR A 88 -5.05 14.93 -7.87
CA TYR A 88 -6.22 15.27 -8.68
C TYR A 88 -6.37 14.32 -9.87
N LEU A 89 -5.30 14.13 -10.66
CA LEU A 89 -5.32 13.20 -11.79
C LEU A 89 -5.58 11.77 -11.33
N ASP A 90 -4.98 11.33 -10.22
CA ASP A 90 -5.23 10.00 -9.65
C ASP A 90 -6.74 9.78 -9.36
N ALA A 91 -7.41 10.79 -8.80
CA ALA A 91 -8.83 10.78 -8.48
C ALA A 91 -9.74 10.86 -9.73
N VAL A 92 -9.34 11.64 -10.74
CA VAL A 92 -10.08 11.76 -12.01
C VAL A 92 -10.00 10.46 -12.82
N TYR A 93 -8.80 9.89 -12.97
CA TYR A 93 -8.61 8.65 -13.71
C TYR A 93 -9.20 7.43 -12.99
N HIS A 94 -9.44 7.50 -11.67
CA HIS A 94 -10.17 6.47 -10.93
C HIS A 94 -11.69 6.46 -11.19
N GLN A 95 -12.26 7.51 -11.78
CA GLN A 95 -13.69 7.64 -12.08
C GLN A 95 -14.08 7.27 -13.52
N SER A 96 -13.12 6.80 -14.34
CA SER A 96 -13.37 6.36 -15.73
C SER A 96 -13.54 4.84 -15.86
#